data_AF-A0A942UUI1-F1
#
_entry.id   AF-A0A942UUI1-F1
#
_cell.length_a   1.000
_cell.length_b   1.000
_cell.length_c   1.000
_cell.angle_alpha   90.00
_cell.angle_beta   90.00
_cell.angle_gamma   90.00
#
_symmetry.space_group_name_H-M   'P 1'
#
loop_
_entity.id
_entity.type
_entity.pdbx_description
1 polymer ?
#
loop_
_entity_poly.entity_id
_entity_poly.type
_entity_poly.pdbx_seq_one_letter_code
_entity_poly.pdbx_strand_id
1 'polypeptide(L)'
;MKNFKKIIKYVGLICLLMIVTSVSVSAATGNVAYSTYYDGERAVIYFIGDNPGFYHVGGSLSWRNNNPGNLRWASSQIGSNNNFAIFKSYSDGYNAMKNLVFGTYGSKTIAEMIEIYAPSSENDTENYISFVESRTGMDRNTVLNSMNSTQQNSLLDVMITHEGYFPGTIVYTDIMLD
;
A
#
# COMPACT_ATOMS: atom_id res chain seq x y z
N MET A 1 -42.88 -0.83 34.37
CA MET A 1 -42.01 -1.15 35.52
C MET A 1 -42.08 -2.66 35.78
N LYS A 2 -40.94 -3.36 35.68
CA LYS A 2 -40.65 -4.79 36.05
C LYS A 2 -41.24 -5.87 35.10
N ASN A 3 -40.43 -6.47 34.22
CA ASN A 3 -39.46 -7.58 34.39
C ASN A 3 -40.11 -8.93 34.78
N PHE A 4 -39.96 -9.98 33.95
CA PHE A 4 -39.05 -11.12 34.19
C PHE A 4 -39.21 -12.27 33.14
N LYS A 5 -38.10 -12.57 32.45
CA LYS A 5 -37.57 -13.90 32.01
C LYS A 5 -38.49 -14.93 31.33
N LYS A 6 -38.15 -15.31 30.08
CA LYS A 6 -37.50 -16.61 29.70
C LYS A 6 -37.51 -16.83 28.18
N ILE A 7 -36.58 -17.70 27.74
CA ILE A 7 -36.38 -18.31 26.40
C ILE A 7 -35.43 -17.43 25.57
N ILE A 8 -34.18 -17.82 25.32
CA ILE A 8 -33.76 -18.96 24.50
C ILE A 8 -32.53 -19.66 25.11
N LYS A 9 -32.64 -20.98 25.30
CA LYS A 9 -31.52 -21.91 25.47
C LYS A 9 -31.14 -22.44 24.09
N TYR A 10 -29.88 -22.29 23.68
CA TYR A 10 -29.14 -23.37 23.02
C TYR A 10 -27.72 -23.37 23.60
N VAL A 11 -27.46 -24.38 24.42
CA VAL A 11 -26.14 -24.74 24.91
C VAL A 11 -25.60 -25.74 23.91
N GLY A 12 -24.50 -25.40 23.25
CA GLY A 12 -23.73 -26.26 22.35
C GLY A 12 -22.26 -25.96 22.53
N LEU A 13 -21.69 -26.53 23.58
CA LEU A 13 -20.29 -26.46 23.95
C LEU A 13 -19.44 -27.33 23.00
N ILE A 14 -18.70 -26.72 22.07
CA ILE A 14 -17.44 -27.30 21.57
C ILE A 14 -16.40 -26.19 21.55
N CYS A 15 -15.76 -26.03 22.70
CA CYS A 15 -14.44 -25.43 22.80
C CYS A 15 -13.45 -26.48 22.26
N LEU A 16 -12.98 -26.30 21.03
CA LEU A 16 -11.81 -27.03 20.54
C LEU A 16 -11.06 -26.19 19.50
N LEU A 17 -10.09 -25.44 20.03
CA LEU A 17 -8.77 -25.27 19.43
C LEU A 17 -8.74 -24.56 18.07
N MET A 18 -9.09 -23.27 18.04
CA MET A 18 -8.32 -22.38 17.17
C MET A 18 -6.94 -22.28 17.79
N ILE A 19 -6.00 -23.05 17.25
CA ILE A 19 -4.57 -22.83 17.45
C ILE A 19 -4.29 -21.47 16.82
N VAL A 20 -4.54 -20.41 17.56
CA VAL A 20 -3.79 -19.18 17.38
C VAL A 20 -2.42 -19.56 17.91
N THR A 21 -1.54 -20.07 17.04
CA THR A 21 -0.12 -20.06 17.37
C THR A 21 0.17 -18.59 17.62
N SER A 22 0.29 -18.22 18.89
CA SER A 22 0.77 -16.91 19.28
C SER A 22 2.16 -16.81 18.68
N VAL A 23 2.26 -16.21 17.50
CA VAL A 23 3.53 -15.71 17.03
C VAL A 23 3.91 -14.69 18.08
N SER A 24 4.92 -15.03 18.88
CA SER A 24 5.59 -14.07 19.75
C SER A 24 6.18 -13.02 18.81
N VAL A 25 5.41 -11.99 18.48
CA VAL A 25 5.95 -10.80 17.81
C VAL A 25 6.78 -10.11 18.88
N SER A 26 8.07 -10.44 18.90
CA SER A 26 9.09 -9.71 19.64
C SER A 26 8.89 -8.23 19.38
N ALA A 27 8.74 -7.47 20.46
CA ALA A 27 8.48 -6.03 20.49
C ALA A 27 9.23 -5.26 19.39
N ALA A 28 8.50 -4.92 18.33
CA ALA A 28 8.81 -3.77 17.51
C ALA A 28 7.71 -2.76 17.84
N THR A 29 8.02 -1.82 18.72
CA THR A 29 7.21 -0.63 18.95
C THR A 29 7.12 0.16 17.64
N GLY A 30 6.16 -0.19 16.79
CA GLY A 30 5.98 0.39 15.47
C GLY A 30 4.71 -0.16 14.84
N ASN A 31 4.03 0.68 14.05
CA ASN A 31 2.93 0.20 13.23
C ASN A 31 3.51 -0.85 12.26
N VAL A 32 2.94 -2.05 12.22
CA VAL A 32 3.33 -3.14 11.29
C VAL A 32 2.15 -3.53 10.43
N ALA A 33 2.41 -4.08 9.24
CA ALA A 33 1.36 -4.56 8.36
C ALA A 33 1.75 -5.86 7.64
N TYR A 34 0.76 -6.72 7.39
CA TYR A 34 0.96 -8.03 6.77
C TYR A 34 -0.07 -8.30 5.67
N SER A 35 0.36 -8.90 4.56
CA SER A 35 -0.56 -9.43 3.54
C SER A 35 -1.36 -10.62 4.08
N THR A 36 -2.65 -10.66 3.83
CA THR A 36 -3.56 -11.70 4.32
C THR A 36 -4.78 -11.84 3.40
N TYR A 37 -5.82 -12.55 3.85
CA TYR A 37 -7.15 -12.56 3.25
C TYR A 37 -8.19 -12.13 4.28
N TYR A 38 -9.25 -11.48 3.83
CA TYR A 38 -10.44 -11.16 4.63
C TYR A 38 -11.65 -11.68 3.87
N ASP A 39 -12.39 -12.63 4.45
CA ASP A 39 -13.55 -13.29 3.82
C ASP A 39 -13.26 -13.81 2.39
N GLY A 40 -12.09 -14.44 2.22
CA GLY A 40 -11.65 -14.97 0.92
C GLY A 40 -11.06 -13.95 -0.05
N GLU A 41 -11.20 -12.65 0.22
CA GLU A 41 -10.64 -11.57 -0.60
C GLU A 41 -9.23 -11.20 -0.17
N ARG A 42 -8.38 -10.81 -1.13
CA ARG A 42 -7.02 -10.36 -0.84
C ARG A 42 -7.05 -9.12 0.06
N ALA A 43 -6.23 -9.13 1.11
CA ALA A 43 -6.20 -8.06 2.10
C ALA A 43 -4.79 -7.74 2.58
N VAL A 44 -4.65 -6.59 3.24
CA VAL A 44 -3.53 -6.26 4.13
C VAL A 44 -4.11 -5.84 5.47
N ILE A 45 -3.60 -6.40 6.56
CA ILE A 45 -3.98 -6.02 7.93
C ILE A 45 -2.95 -5.03 8.48
N TYR A 46 -3.45 -3.94 9.07
CA TYR A 46 -2.67 -2.87 9.69
C TYR A 46 -2.81 -2.93 11.21
N PHE A 47 -1.69 -2.99 11.92
CA PHE A 47 -1.64 -3.01 13.38
C PHE A 47 -1.41 -1.61 13.96
N ILE A 48 -2.12 -1.32 15.06
CA ILE A 48 -1.98 -0.11 15.86
C ILE A 48 -1.43 -0.55 17.22
N GLY A 49 -0.11 -0.40 17.40
CA GLY A 49 0.58 -1.09 18.49
C GLY A 49 0.46 -2.60 18.31
N ASP A 50 0.06 -3.29 19.38
CA ASP A 50 -0.10 -4.75 19.36
C ASP A 50 -1.47 -5.21 18.85
N ASN A 51 -2.40 -4.28 18.61
CA ASN A 51 -3.77 -4.60 18.22
C ASN A 51 -3.96 -4.55 16.70
N PRO A 52 -4.70 -5.50 16.11
CA PRO A 52 -5.12 -5.36 14.72
C PRO A 52 -6.09 -4.19 14.62
N GLY A 53 -5.77 -3.17 13.84
CA GLY A 53 -6.58 -1.95 13.70
C GLY A 53 -7.62 -2.07 12.60
N PHE A 54 -7.18 -2.31 11.36
CA PHE A 54 -8.06 -2.39 10.20
C PHE A 54 -7.44 -3.19 9.06
N TYR A 55 -8.28 -3.63 8.13
CA TYR A 55 -7.90 -4.26 6.88
C TYR A 55 -8.11 -3.31 5.72
N HIS A 56 -7.20 -3.34 4.74
CA HIS A 56 -7.48 -2.93 3.37
C HIS A 56 -7.83 -4.18 2.55
N VAL A 57 -9.08 -4.30 2.10
CA VAL A 57 -9.63 -5.50 1.43
C VAL A 57 -9.97 -5.20 -0.02
N GLY A 58 -9.66 -6.12 -0.94
CA GLY A 58 -9.91 -5.96 -2.37
C GLY A 58 -9.01 -4.90 -3.01
N GLY A 59 -9.47 -4.22 -4.05
CA GLY A 59 -8.71 -3.15 -4.72
C GLY A 59 -7.42 -3.62 -5.42
N SER A 60 -6.58 -2.66 -5.81
CA SER A 60 -5.23 -2.96 -6.33
C SER A 60 -4.28 -3.38 -5.20
N LEU A 61 -3.18 -4.05 -5.56
CA LEU A 61 -2.11 -4.34 -4.61
C LEU A 61 -1.47 -3.05 -4.06
N SER A 62 -1.24 -2.06 -4.92
CA SER A 62 -0.76 -0.72 -4.54
C SER A 62 -1.67 -0.06 -3.50
N TRP A 63 -2.99 -0.16 -3.65
CA TRP A 63 -3.94 0.38 -2.69
C TRP A 63 -3.91 -0.34 -1.35
N ARG A 64 -3.92 -1.68 -1.36
CA ARG A 64 -3.83 -2.45 -0.10
C ARG A 64 -2.54 -2.18 0.66
N ASN A 65 -1.46 -1.90 -0.06
CA ASN A 65 -0.15 -1.66 0.51
C ASN A 65 0.09 -0.19 0.88
N ASN A 66 -0.85 0.73 0.63
CA ASN A 66 -0.60 2.19 0.67
C ASN A 66 0.65 2.60 -0.14
N ASN A 67 0.89 1.92 -1.26
CA ASN A 67 2.10 2.03 -2.08
C ASN A 67 1.72 2.45 -3.50
N PRO A 68 1.38 3.73 -3.72
CA PRO A 68 0.88 4.19 -5.02
C PRO A 68 1.88 4.07 -6.16
N GLY A 69 3.18 4.03 -5.87
CA GLY A 69 4.23 3.84 -6.86
C GLY A 69 4.67 2.39 -7.08
N ASN A 70 4.02 1.39 -6.46
CA ASN A 70 4.48 0.00 -6.49
C ASN A 70 5.98 -0.16 -6.14
N LEU A 71 6.49 0.59 -5.17
CA LEU A 71 7.88 0.50 -4.73
C LEU A 71 8.16 -0.91 -4.18
N ARG A 72 9.25 -1.54 -4.62
CA ARG A 72 9.68 -2.83 -4.10
C ARG A 72 10.30 -2.75 -2.71
N TRP A 73 10.90 -1.60 -2.38
CA TRP A 73 11.53 -1.35 -1.10
C TRP A 73 11.56 0.15 -0.77
N ALA A 74 11.42 0.46 0.52
CA ALA A 74 11.75 1.77 1.08
C ALA A 74 12.10 1.62 2.57
N SER A 75 12.96 2.49 3.09
CA SER A 75 13.31 2.48 4.53
C SER A 75 12.13 2.80 5.45
N SER A 76 11.09 3.48 4.94
CA SER A 76 9.86 3.82 5.67
C SER A 76 8.78 2.74 5.61
N GLN A 77 9.04 1.59 4.95
CA GLN A 77 8.06 0.50 4.88
C GLN A 77 7.82 -0.15 6.25
N ILE A 78 6.60 -0.58 6.50
CA ILE A 78 6.17 -1.25 7.74
C ILE A 78 5.82 -2.73 7.53
N GLY A 79 6.01 -3.22 6.31
CA GLY A 79 5.71 -4.59 5.90
C GLY A 79 6.04 -4.80 4.43
N SER A 80 5.78 -6.01 3.94
CA SER A 80 5.93 -6.35 2.52
C SER A 80 4.82 -7.29 2.06
N ASN A 81 4.48 -7.20 0.78
CA ASN A 81 3.47 -8.03 0.12
C ASN A 81 3.93 -8.32 -1.31
N ASN A 82 4.26 -9.58 -1.60
CA ASN A 82 4.74 -10.02 -2.91
C ASN A 82 5.91 -9.16 -3.47
N ASN A 83 6.94 -8.94 -2.66
CA ASN A 83 8.11 -8.08 -2.96
C ASN A 83 7.80 -6.59 -3.14
N PHE A 84 6.61 -6.12 -2.76
CA PHE A 84 6.29 -4.70 -2.70
C PHE A 84 6.26 -4.21 -1.25
N ALA A 85 6.75 -3.00 -1.02
CA ALA A 85 6.68 -2.33 0.26
C ALA A 85 5.22 -2.09 0.68
N ILE A 86 4.93 -2.23 1.97
CA ILE A 86 3.69 -1.76 2.60
C ILE A 86 4.02 -0.52 3.43
N PHE A 87 3.27 0.56 3.24
CA PHE A 87 3.42 1.80 3.99
C PHE A 87 2.28 1.99 4.98
N LYS A 88 2.56 2.75 6.05
CA LYS A 88 1.57 3.07 7.08
C LYS A 88 0.35 3.81 6.52
N SER A 89 0.58 4.76 5.61
CA SER A 89 -0.47 5.54 4.96
C SER A 89 -0.12 5.81 3.50
N TYR A 90 -1.13 6.15 2.69
CA TYR A 90 -0.94 6.56 1.30
C TYR A 90 0.08 7.71 1.19
N SER A 91 0.02 8.69 2.11
CA SER A 91 0.94 9.82 2.16
C SER A 91 2.39 9.37 2.34
N ASP A 92 2.63 8.37 3.21
CA ASP A 92 3.97 7.82 3.44
C ASP A 92 4.51 7.12 2.18
N GLY A 93 3.66 6.35 1.49
CA GLY A 93 4.04 5.71 0.23
C GLY A 93 4.27 6.70 -0.91
N TYR A 94 3.44 7.75 -1.01
CA TYR A 94 3.63 8.84 -1.96
C TYR A 94 4.94 9.59 -1.70
N ASN A 95 5.25 9.91 -0.44
CA ASN A 95 6.50 10.56 -0.06
C ASN A 95 7.72 9.67 -0.33
N ALA A 96 7.61 8.36 -0.09
CA ALA A 96 8.66 7.41 -0.46
C ALA A 96 8.90 7.39 -1.97
N MET A 97 7.84 7.36 -2.78
CA MET A 97 7.93 7.46 -4.24
C MET A 97 8.59 8.78 -4.67
N LYS A 98 8.14 9.91 -4.12
CA LYS A 98 8.70 11.23 -4.41
C LYS A 98 10.19 11.30 -4.09
N ASN A 99 10.60 10.78 -2.94
CA ASN A 99 12.00 10.75 -2.53
C ASN A 99 12.84 9.85 -3.44
N LEU A 100 12.31 8.72 -3.90
CA LEU A 100 12.99 7.86 -4.85
C LEU A 100 13.19 8.59 -6.20
N VAL A 101 12.11 9.13 -6.78
CA VAL A 101 12.14 9.79 -8.10
C VAL A 101 13.03 11.03 -8.08
N PHE A 102 12.82 11.97 -7.16
CA PHE A 102 13.55 13.24 -7.18
C PHE A 102 14.79 13.27 -6.29
N GLY A 103 14.81 12.48 -5.21
CA GLY A 103 15.97 12.42 -4.31
C GLY A 103 17.05 11.46 -4.82
N THR A 104 16.69 10.28 -5.32
CA THR A 104 17.65 9.28 -5.81
C THR A 104 17.90 9.41 -7.30
N TYR A 105 16.86 9.58 -8.12
CA TYR A 105 17.00 9.67 -9.58
C TYR A 105 17.06 11.11 -10.10
N GLY A 106 17.13 12.12 -9.23
CA GLY A 106 16.95 13.53 -9.62
C GLY A 106 17.86 14.06 -10.74
N SER A 107 19.05 13.48 -10.96
CA SER A 107 19.94 13.85 -12.07
C SER A 107 19.61 13.17 -13.41
N LYS A 108 18.67 12.23 -13.42
CA LYS A 108 18.20 11.52 -14.61
C LYS A 108 17.15 12.32 -15.37
N THR A 109 17.04 11.99 -16.65
CA THR A 109 15.88 12.34 -17.46
C THR A 109 14.67 11.48 -17.09
N ILE A 110 13.47 11.85 -17.56
CA ILE A 110 12.26 11.02 -17.40
C ILE A 110 12.49 9.62 -17.99
N ALA A 111 13.01 9.53 -19.22
CA ALA A 111 13.27 8.25 -19.89
C ALA A 111 14.23 7.37 -19.07
N GLU A 112 15.41 7.89 -18.72
CA GLU A 112 16.39 7.14 -17.94
C GLU A 112 15.84 6.69 -16.58
N MET A 113 15.02 7.53 -15.92
CA MET A 113 14.39 7.15 -14.66
C MET A 113 13.41 5.99 -14.86
N ILE A 114 12.56 6.04 -15.88
CA ILE A 114 11.57 4.99 -16.16
C ILE A 114 12.25 3.67 -16.56
N GLU A 115 13.36 3.73 -17.31
CA GLU A 115 14.17 2.53 -17.63
C GLU A 115 14.69 1.81 -16.38
N ILE A 116 15.01 2.56 -15.32
CA ILE A 116 15.42 2.00 -14.03
C ILE A 116 14.19 1.54 -13.22
N TYR A 117 13.11 2.33 -13.25
CA TYR A 117 11.91 2.11 -12.45
C TYR A 117 11.10 0.89 -12.92
N ALA A 118 10.96 0.75 -14.24
CA ALA A 118 10.19 -0.28 -14.92
C ALA A 118 11.02 -0.87 -16.08
N PRO A 119 12.04 -1.69 -15.77
CA PRO A 119 12.97 -2.21 -16.77
C PRO A 119 12.26 -3.10 -17.80
N SER A 120 12.77 -3.07 -19.03
CA SER A 120 12.15 -3.71 -20.20
C SER A 120 12.15 -5.24 -20.18
N SER A 121 12.94 -5.85 -19.28
CA SER A 121 12.89 -7.28 -19.02
C SER A 121 11.58 -7.73 -18.37
N GLU A 122 10.85 -6.81 -17.72
CA GLU A 122 9.61 -7.10 -16.99
C GLU A 122 8.41 -6.26 -17.48
N ASN A 123 8.66 -5.17 -18.21
CA ASN A 123 7.66 -4.15 -18.54
C ASN A 123 7.77 -3.68 -19.99
N ASP A 124 6.71 -3.02 -20.49
CA ASP A 124 6.77 -2.22 -21.70
C ASP A 124 7.25 -0.79 -21.35
N THR A 125 8.57 -0.65 -21.16
CA THR A 125 9.21 0.60 -20.73
C THR A 125 8.91 1.76 -21.69
N GLU A 126 8.95 1.51 -23.00
CA GLU A 126 8.71 2.55 -24.00
C GLU A 126 7.26 3.04 -23.99
N ASN A 127 6.30 2.13 -23.76
CA ASN A 127 4.91 2.52 -23.53
C ASN A 127 4.77 3.40 -22.28
N TYR A 128 5.45 3.07 -21.18
CA TYR A 128 5.43 3.90 -19.97
C TYR A 128 6.00 5.29 -20.25
N ILE A 129 7.16 5.40 -20.90
CA ILE A 129 7.73 6.71 -21.24
C ILE A 129 6.77 7.51 -22.12
N SER A 130 6.22 6.90 -23.18
CA SER A 130 5.24 7.54 -24.07
C SER A 130 3.95 7.95 -23.35
N PHE A 131 3.48 7.14 -22.40
CA PHE A 131 2.33 7.47 -21.56
C PHE A 131 2.61 8.71 -20.71
N VAL A 132 3.80 8.78 -20.08
CA VAL A 132 4.20 9.94 -19.29
C VAL A 132 4.32 11.20 -20.16
N GLU A 133 4.98 11.13 -21.31
CA GLU A 133 5.10 12.28 -22.23
C GLU A 133 3.73 12.78 -22.68
N SER A 134 2.85 11.88 -23.13
CA SER A 134 1.52 12.27 -23.65
C SER A 134 0.61 12.88 -22.59
N ARG A 135 0.71 12.45 -21.33
CA ARG A 135 -0.16 12.90 -20.24
C ARG A 135 0.37 14.16 -19.54
N THR A 136 1.68 14.32 -19.47
CA THR A 136 2.31 15.47 -18.81
C THR A 136 2.64 16.61 -19.79
N GLY A 137 2.82 16.30 -21.08
CA GLY A 137 3.34 17.22 -22.09
C GLY A 137 4.83 17.54 -21.94
N MET A 138 5.54 16.86 -21.05
CA MET A 138 6.98 17.05 -20.83
C MET A 138 7.79 16.17 -21.79
N ASP A 139 8.92 16.69 -22.27
CA ASP A 139 9.86 15.92 -23.10
C ASP A 139 10.54 14.83 -22.25
N ARG A 140 10.65 13.60 -22.76
CA ARG A 140 11.30 12.49 -22.05
C ARG A 140 12.73 12.77 -21.61
N ASN A 141 13.43 13.71 -22.25
CA ASN A 141 14.79 14.12 -21.92
C ASN A 141 14.83 15.23 -20.86
N THR A 142 13.69 15.65 -20.31
CA THR A 142 13.64 16.62 -19.20
C THR A 142 14.29 16.01 -17.96
N VAL A 143 15.30 16.69 -17.41
CA VAL A 143 15.98 16.27 -16.17
C VAL A 143 15.07 16.50 -14.96
N LEU A 144 14.92 15.51 -14.09
CA LEU A 144 13.97 15.53 -12.97
C LEU A 144 14.19 16.70 -12.00
N ASN A 145 15.44 17.02 -11.64
CA ASN A 145 15.75 18.14 -10.76
C ASN A 145 15.66 19.53 -11.41
N SER A 146 15.40 19.61 -12.72
CA SER A 146 15.08 20.87 -13.38
C SER A 146 13.59 21.25 -13.28
N MET A 147 12.74 20.30 -12.87
CA MET A 147 11.30 20.48 -12.78
C MET A 147 10.89 21.35 -11.59
N ASN A 148 9.90 22.21 -11.80
CA ASN A 148 9.22 22.88 -10.70
C ASN A 148 8.22 21.93 -9.99
N SER A 149 7.69 22.33 -8.83
CA SER A 149 6.80 21.48 -8.03
C SER A 149 5.52 21.04 -8.76
N THR A 150 4.99 21.87 -9.66
CA THR A 150 3.82 21.51 -10.46
C THR A 150 4.14 20.37 -11.44
N GLN A 151 5.28 20.47 -12.14
CA GLN A 151 5.77 19.41 -13.03
C GLN A 151 6.08 18.12 -12.26
N GLN A 152 6.71 18.23 -11.09
CA GLN A 152 7.01 17.07 -10.25
C GLN A 152 5.75 16.33 -9.80
N ASN A 153 4.74 17.06 -9.32
CA ASN A 153 3.46 16.46 -8.91
C ASN A 153 2.74 15.83 -10.11
N SER A 154 2.71 16.53 -11.26
CA SER A 154 2.12 16.00 -12.51
C SER A 154 2.77 14.68 -12.94
N LEU A 155 4.11 14.58 -12.86
CA LEU A 155 4.84 13.35 -13.15
C LEU A 155 4.41 12.21 -12.22
N LEU A 156 4.43 12.44 -10.90
CA LEU A 156 4.06 11.42 -9.92
C LEU A 156 2.61 10.95 -10.10
N ASP A 157 1.66 11.85 -10.30
CA ASP A 157 0.25 11.51 -10.50
C ASP A 157 0.04 10.65 -11.75
N VAL A 158 0.76 10.95 -12.84
CA VAL A 158 0.71 10.16 -14.08
C VAL A 158 1.36 8.79 -13.88
N MET A 159 2.49 8.70 -13.19
CA MET A 159 3.10 7.42 -12.83
C MET A 159 2.14 6.57 -12.00
N ILE A 160 1.53 7.12 -10.95
CA ILE A 160 0.54 6.42 -10.11
C ILE A 160 -0.66 5.92 -10.93
N THR A 161 -1.08 6.70 -11.92
CA THR A 161 -2.13 6.27 -12.87
C THR A 161 -1.67 5.08 -13.70
N HIS A 162 -0.43 5.08 -14.19
CA HIS A 162 0.16 3.97 -14.94
C HIS A 162 0.29 2.70 -14.06
N GLU A 163 0.65 2.86 -12.79
CA GLU A 163 0.76 1.78 -11.79
C GLU A 163 -0.58 1.10 -11.45
N GLY A 164 -1.72 1.62 -11.95
CA GLY A 164 -3.03 0.97 -11.83
C GLY A 164 -3.61 1.01 -10.42
N TYR A 165 -3.40 2.11 -9.68
CA TYR A 165 -3.98 2.29 -8.36
C TYR A 165 -5.52 2.39 -8.41
N PHE A 166 -6.23 1.51 -7.69
CA PHE A 166 -7.68 1.64 -7.49
C PHE A 166 -8.12 1.15 -6.10
N PRO A 167 -9.09 1.84 -5.47
CA PRO A 167 -9.48 1.55 -4.10
C PRO A 167 -10.31 0.29 -3.93
N GLY A 168 -10.10 -0.37 -2.79
CA GLY A 168 -10.98 -1.39 -2.24
C GLY A 168 -11.77 -0.84 -1.05
N THR A 169 -11.94 -1.66 0.00
CA THR A 169 -12.72 -1.31 1.20
C THR A 169 -11.88 -1.43 2.46
N ILE A 170 -12.00 -0.44 3.35
CA ILE A 170 -11.40 -0.49 4.68
C ILE A 170 -12.38 -1.14 5.65
N VAL A 171 -11.93 -2.18 6.36
CA VAL A 171 -12.72 -2.87 7.39
C VAL A 171 -12.03 -2.73 8.73
N TYR A 172 -12.67 -2.06 9.68
CA TYR A 172 -12.15 -1.88 11.04
C TYR A 172 -12.41 -3.12 11.89
N THR A 173 -11.48 -3.45 12.80
CA THR A 173 -11.71 -4.51 13.78
C THR A 173 -12.56 -3.98 14.94
N ASP A 174 -13.30 -4.89 15.58
CA ASP A 174 -14.26 -4.56 16.66
C ASP A 174 -13.60 -3.92 17.91
N ILE A 175 -12.27 -3.90 18.00
CA ILE A 175 -11.52 -3.33 19.13
C ILE A 175 -11.55 -1.78 19.11
N MET A 176 -11.95 -1.15 18.00
CA MET A 176 -11.96 0.31 17.83
C MET A 176 -13.36 0.95 17.96
N LEU A 177 -14.38 0.20 18.41
CA LEU A 177 -15.77 0.67 18.51
C LEU A 177 -16.25 0.98 19.94
N ASP A 178 -15.37 0.91 20.95
CA ASP A 178 -15.68 1.14 22.36
C ASP A 178 -15.17 2.49 22.89
#